data_AF-A0A397HU35-F1
#
_entry.id   AF-A0A397HU35-F1
#
_cell.length_a   1.000
_cell.length_b   1.000
_cell.length_c   1.000
_cell.angle_alpha   90.00
_cell.angle_beta   90.00
_cell.angle_gamma   90.00
#
_symmetry.space_group_name_H-M   'P 1'
#
loop_
_entity.id
_entity.type
_entity.pdbx_description
1 polymer ?
#
loop_
_entity_poly.entity_id
_entity_poly.type
_entity_poly.pdbx_seq_one_letter_code
_entity_poly.pdbx_strand_id
1 'polypeptide(L)'
;MEVWLPISLSNLFVSNFGHIKNNKAFIPNPDNKPYVNHINGIKYNNRTVNLEWVTLKENAERSNISTYCKGKQNITDGWYWMYFKDYIEPDLDEEWKEIELDSQKFKVSSLGKVQLPSSIITQGFLYAGYYQIGQVHKHHIHHLVALAFCLKEEGKEYVNHIDRNSTNNKASNLEWYSQKKNSQYVKCLELGY
;
A
#
# COMPACT_ATOMS: atom_id res chain seq x y z
N MET A 1 -39.62 2.25 -7.90
CA MET A 1 -38.65 2.87 -6.98
C MET A 1 -37.57 1.84 -6.71
N GLU A 2 -36.30 2.23 -6.73
CA GLU A 2 -35.19 1.29 -6.43
C GLU A 2 -35.14 1.03 -4.92
N VAL A 3 -35.21 -0.25 -4.54
CA VAL A 3 -35.22 -0.72 -3.15
C VAL A 3 -33.96 -1.52 -2.89
N TRP A 4 -33.32 -1.28 -1.74
CA TRP A 4 -32.04 -1.87 -1.37
C TRP A 4 -32.20 -2.79 -0.16
N LEU A 5 -31.71 -4.02 -0.26
CA LEU A 5 -31.71 -5.02 0.80
C LEU A 5 -30.28 -5.34 1.24
N PRO A 6 -30.02 -5.47 2.55
CA PRO A 6 -28.70 -5.85 3.04
C PRO A 6 -28.39 -7.31 2.70
N ILE A 7 -27.14 -7.58 2.31
CA ILE A 7 -26.63 -8.93 2.09
C ILE A 7 -26.10 -9.47 3.42
N SER A 8 -26.60 -10.62 3.85
CA SER A 8 -26.27 -11.25 5.13
C SER A 8 -24.75 -11.36 5.35
N LEU A 9 -24.30 -11.01 6.56
CA LEU A 9 -22.90 -11.06 7.00
C LEU A 9 -21.93 -10.17 6.19
N SER A 10 -22.43 -9.12 5.54
CA SER A 10 -21.62 -8.17 4.77
C SER A 10 -22.08 -6.72 4.97
N ASN A 11 -21.24 -5.77 4.56
CA ASN A 11 -21.58 -4.34 4.49
C ASN A 11 -22.16 -3.93 3.11
N LEU A 12 -22.63 -4.91 2.32
CA LEU A 12 -23.17 -4.71 0.97
C LEU A 12 -24.70 -4.66 0.99
N PHE A 13 -25.24 -3.91 0.03
CA PHE A 13 -26.67 -3.86 -0.28
C PHE A 13 -26.88 -4.23 -1.74
N VAL A 14 -27.95 -4.98 -2.02
CA VAL A 14 -28.39 -5.33 -3.38
C VAL A 14 -29.72 -4.65 -3.69
N SER A 15 -29.90 -4.15 -4.92
CA SER A 15 -31.14 -3.55 -5.35
C SER A 15 -32.06 -4.52 -6.08
N ASN A 16 -33.35 -4.20 -6.14
CA ASN A 16 -34.32 -4.92 -6.97
C ASN A 16 -34.04 -4.82 -8.49
N PHE A 17 -33.11 -3.96 -8.91
CA PHE A 17 -32.60 -3.88 -10.29
C PHE A 17 -31.26 -4.61 -10.47
N GLY A 18 -30.84 -5.38 -9.46
CA GLY A 18 -29.59 -6.12 -9.51
C GLY A 18 -28.37 -5.22 -9.42
N HIS A 19 -28.45 -4.02 -8.85
CA HIS A 19 -27.26 -3.20 -8.55
C HIS A 19 -26.68 -3.57 -7.18
N ILE A 20 -25.38 -3.29 -6.97
CA ILE A 20 -24.75 -3.45 -5.67
C ILE A 20 -24.10 -2.15 -5.23
N LYS A 21 -24.23 -1.85 -3.92
CA LYS A 21 -23.53 -0.74 -3.30
C LYS A 21 -23.05 -1.11 -1.91
N ASN A 22 -22.06 -0.37 -1.46
CA ASN A 22 -21.71 -0.26 -0.04
C ASN A 22 -21.85 1.21 0.38
N ASN A 23 -21.49 1.53 1.62
CA ASN A 23 -21.58 2.90 2.15
C ASN A 23 -20.68 3.92 1.43
N LYS A 24 -19.78 3.49 0.54
CA LYS A 24 -18.78 4.34 -0.13
C LYS A 24 -18.87 4.33 -1.67
N ALA A 25 -19.50 3.33 -2.30
CA ALA A 25 -19.51 3.19 -3.76
C ALA A 25 -20.65 2.29 -4.29
N PHE A 26 -20.95 2.45 -5.59
CA PHE A 26 -22.05 1.79 -6.32
C PHE A 26 -21.53 1.15 -7.62
N ILE A 27 -22.06 -0.02 -7.97
CA ILE A 27 -21.75 -0.77 -9.20
C ILE A 27 -23.05 -1.03 -9.98
N PRO A 28 -23.22 -0.42 -11.18
CA PRO A 28 -24.35 -0.72 -12.04
C PRO A 28 -24.26 -2.14 -12.63
N ASN A 29 -25.41 -2.74 -12.93
CA ASN A 29 -25.54 -4.06 -13.55
C ASN A 29 -26.38 -3.95 -14.83
N PRO A 30 -25.85 -3.27 -15.86
CA PRO A 30 -26.60 -3.01 -17.09
C PRO A 30 -27.02 -4.30 -17.81
N ASP A 31 -26.24 -5.36 -17.65
CA ASP A 31 -26.44 -6.66 -18.31
C ASP A 31 -27.31 -7.63 -17.48
N ASN A 32 -27.80 -7.20 -16.32
CA ASN A 32 -28.63 -7.97 -15.40
C ASN A 32 -28.06 -9.37 -15.09
N LYS A 33 -26.74 -9.46 -14.90
CA LYS A 33 -26.09 -10.75 -14.62
C LYS A 33 -26.49 -11.23 -13.21
N PRO A 34 -26.72 -12.54 -13.03
CA PRO A 34 -27.31 -13.07 -11.80
C PRO A 34 -26.34 -13.26 -10.63
N TYR A 35 -25.02 -13.22 -10.85
CA TYR A 35 -24.04 -13.50 -9.79
C TYR A 35 -22.97 -12.42 -9.70
N VAL A 36 -22.38 -12.33 -8.51
CA VAL A 36 -21.27 -11.43 -8.19
C VAL A 36 -20.06 -12.27 -7.91
N ASN A 37 -18.96 -11.98 -8.58
CA ASN A 37 -17.68 -12.60 -8.32
C ASN A 37 -16.76 -11.61 -7.59
N HIS A 38 -15.96 -12.13 -6.67
CA HIS A 38 -14.83 -11.41 -6.09
C HIS A 38 -13.62 -11.67 -6.99
N ILE A 39 -13.13 -10.64 -7.68
CA ILE A 39 -12.07 -10.76 -8.69
C ILE A 39 -10.83 -11.45 -8.10
N ASN A 40 -10.47 -11.11 -6.86
CA ASN A 40 -9.34 -11.73 -6.15
C ASN A 40 -9.68 -13.03 -5.39
N GLY A 41 -10.91 -13.52 -5.45
CA GLY A 41 -11.38 -14.71 -4.73
C GLY A 41 -11.60 -14.54 -3.22
N ILE A 42 -11.41 -13.33 -2.67
CA ILE A 42 -11.55 -13.04 -1.24
C ILE A 42 -12.98 -12.58 -0.93
N LYS A 43 -13.78 -13.47 -0.32
CA LYS A 43 -15.23 -13.27 -0.11
C LYS A 43 -15.60 -12.10 0.82
N TYR A 44 -14.67 -11.61 1.63
CA TYR A 44 -14.89 -10.50 2.57
C TYR A 44 -14.39 -9.14 2.04
N ASN A 45 -13.64 -9.11 0.94
CA ASN A 45 -13.17 -7.87 0.34
C ASN A 45 -14.25 -7.27 -0.58
N ASN A 46 -15.12 -6.46 0.02
CA ASN A 46 -16.29 -5.87 -0.62
C ASN A 46 -16.01 -4.49 -1.27
N ARG A 47 -14.74 -4.19 -1.59
CA ARG A 47 -14.41 -2.98 -2.35
C ARG A 47 -14.97 -3.11 -3.76
N THR A 48 -15.51 -2.03 -4.31
CA THR A 48 -16.17 -2.08 -5.62
C THR A 48 -15.23 -2.46 -6.75
N VAL A 49 -13.96 -2.06 -6.65
CA VAL A 49 -12.89 -2.49 -7.58
C VAL A 49 -12.61 -4.00 -7.55
N ASN A 50 -13.12 -4.71 -6.54
CA ASN A 50 -12.92 -6.15 -6.36
C ASN A 50 -14.19 -6.97 -6.67
N LEU A 51 -15.29 -6.32 -7.04
CA LEU A 51 -16.56 -6.99 -7.34
C LEU A 51 -16.91 -6.81 -8.80
N GLU A 52 -17.39 -7.88 -9.43
CA GLU A 52 -17.87 -7.86 -10.81
C GLU A 52 -19.13 -8.71 -10.95
N TRP A 53 -19.95 -8.35 -11.94
CA TRP A 53 -21.13 -9.10 -12.33
C TRP A 53 -20.75 -10.21 -13.31
N VAL A 54 -21.13 -11.45 -13.02
CA VAL A 54 -20.78 -12.64 -13.82
C VAL A 54 -21.97 -13.57 -14.01
N THR A 55 -21.92 -14.33 -15.11
CA THR A 55 -22.75 -15.51 -15.35
C THR A 55 -22.06 -16.77 -14.80
N LEU A 56 -22.81 -17.87 -14.65
CA LEU A 56 -22.24 -19.16 -14.23
C LEU A 56 -21.13 -19.64 -15.15
N LYS A 57 -21.28 -19.43 -16.46
CA LYS A 57 -20.30 -19.84 -17.48
C LYS A 57 -19.00 -19.06 -17.35
N GLU A 58 -19.09 -17.73 -17.26
CA GLU A 58 -17.91 -16.86 -17.07
C GLU A 58 -17.17 -17.19 -15.77
N ASN A 59 -17.92 -17.47 -14.69
CA ASN A 59 -17.33 -17.85 -13.40
C ASN A 59 -16.61 -19.22 -13.47
N ALA A 60 -17.17 -20.17 -14.21
CA ALA A 60 -16.56 -21.48 -14.43
C ALA A 60 -15.31 -21.40 -15.32
N GLU A 61 -15.32 -20.59 -16.38
CA GLU A 61 -14.16 -20.41 -17.28
C GLU A 61 -12.99 -19.69 -16.58
N ARG A 62 -13.28 -18.75 -15.68
CA ARG A 62 -12.28 -18.07 -14.85
C ARG A 62 -11.67 -18.99 -13.76
N SER A 63 -12.30 -20.12 -13.48
CA SER A 63 -11.86 -21.08 -12.46
C SER A 63 -10.72 -22.02 -12.89
N ASN A 64 -10.02 -21.74 -14.01
CA ASN A 64 -8.84 -22.48 -14.52
C ASN A 64 -7.59 -22.44 -13.62
N ILE A 65 -7.79 -22.27 -12.31
CA ILE A 65 -6.85 -22.39 -11.18
C ILE A 65 -5.83 -23.52 -11.39
N SER A 66 -6.25 -24.65 -11.98
CA SER A 66 -5.38 -25.82 -12.19
C SER A 66 -4.15 -25.56 -13.07
N THR A 67 -4.24 -24.63 -14.03
CA THR A 67 -3.14 -24.29 -14.95
C THR A 67 -2.15 -23.33 -14.27
N TYR A 68 -2.64 -22.46 -13.39
CA TYR A 68 -1.87 -21.47 -12.64
C TYR A 68 -1.14 -22.07 -11.44
N CYS A 69 -1.78 -22.99 -10.69
CA CYS A 69 -1.14 -23.74 -9.60
C CYS A 69 0.08 -24.55 -10.07
N LYS A 70 0.20 -24.80 -11.38
CA LYS A 70 1.33 -25.50 -12.01
C LYS A 70 2.45 -24.56 -12.50
N GLY A 71 2.33 -23.25 -12.28
CA GLY A 71 3.38 -22.26 -12.56
C GLY A 71 3.68 -22.00 -14.05
N LYS A 72 2.78 -22.41 -14.96
CA LYS A 72 3.05 -22.38 -16.41
C LYS A 72 2.78 -21.01 -17.07
N GLN A 73 1.99 -20.14 -16.44
CA GLN A 73 1.68 -18.78 -16.92
C GLN A 73 1.37 -17.86 -15.72
N ASN A 74 1.77 -16.59 -15.79
CA ASN A 74 1.51 -15.56 -14.76
C ASN A 74 0.91 -14.25 -15.31
N ILE A 75 0.69 -14.15 -16.63
CA ILE A 75 0.06 -13.02 -17.31
C ILE A 75 -0.92 -13.55 -18.36
N THR A 76 -2.18 -13.12 -18.32
CA THR A 76 -3.19 -13.38 -19.37
C THR A 76 -4.12 -12.18 -19.51
N ASP A 77 -4.47 -11.83 -20.74
CA ASP A 77 -5.36 -10.71 -21.08
C ASP A 77 -5.01 -9.38 -20.38
N GLY A 78 -3.71 -9.14 -20.13
CA GLY A 78 -3.20 -7.93 -19.49
C GLY A 78 -3.18 -7.94 -17.96
N TRP A 79 -3.55 -9.05 -17.31
CA TRP A 79 -3.67 -9.16 -15.85
C TRP A 79 -2.62 -10.09 -15.23
N TYR A 80 -2.13 -9.72 -14.04
CA TYR A 80 -1.15 -10.49 -13.27
C TYR A 80 -1.85 -11.43 -12.27
N TRP A 81 -1.49 -12.71 -12.29
CA TRP A 81 -2.04 -13.72 -11.40
C TRP A 81 -1.06 -14.00 -10.25
N MET A 82 -1.52 -13.91 -9.01
CA MET A 82 -0.74 -14.16 -7.80
C MET A 82 -1.51 -15.08 -6.84
N TYR A 83 -0.80 -15.88 -6.05
CA TYR A 83 -1.45 -16.63 -4.98
C TYR A 83 -2.00 -15.66 -3.94
N PHE A 84 -3.16 -15.97 -3.36
CA PHE A 84 -3.75 -15.17 -2.30
C PHE A 84 -2.81 -14.96 -1.10
N LYS A 85 -1.99 -15.96 -0.76
CA LYS A 85 -0.94 -15.82 0.28
C LYS A 85 0.11 -14.75 -0.03
N ASP A 86 0.28 -14.41 -1.31
CA ASP A 86 1.24 -13.43 -1.81
C ASP A 86 0.55 -12.08 -2.14
N TYR A 87 -0.79 -12.01 -2.01
CA TYR A 87 -1.57 -10.79 -2.20
C TYR A 87 -1.43 -9.87 -0.98
N ILE A 88 -0.82 -8.71 -1.19
CA ILE A 88 -0.76 -7.64 -0.20
C ILE A 88 -1.99 -6.76 -0.42
N GLU A 89 -2.96 -6.80 0.50
CA GLU A 89 -4.10 -5.87 0.48
C GLU A 89 -3.57 -4.43 0.45
N PRO A 90 -3.93 -3.62 -0.57
CA PRO A 90 -3.60 -2.20 -0.56
C PRO A 90 -4.35 -1.57 0.62
N ASP A 91 -3.61 -1.06 1.59
CA ASP A 91 -4.16 -0.40 2.76
C ASP A 91 -4.94 0.84 2.29
N LEU A 92 -6.20 1.00 2.72
CA LEU A 92 -7.04 2.12 2.24
C LEU A 92 -6.49 3.48 2.66
N ASP A 93 -5.64 3.48 3.68
CA ASP A 93 -4.96 4.66 4.21
C ASP A 93 -3.52 4.78 3.66
N GLU A 94 -3.13 3.94 2.69
CA GLU A 94 -1.84 4.07 1.97
C GLU A 94 -1.91 5.22 0.96
N GLU A 95 -1.45 6.38 1.39
CA GLU A 95 -1.24 7.53 0.53
C GLU A 95 0.06 7.39 -0.25
N TRP A 96 0.07 7.85 -1.51
CA TRP A 96 1.28 7.91 -2.33
C TRP A 96 1.56 9.34 -2.76
N LYS A 97 2.80 9.80 -2.57
CA LYS A 97 3.26 11.13 -2.94
C LYS A 97 4.50 11.07 -3.82
N GLU A 98 4.60 11.99 -4.76
CA GLU A 98 5.79 12.14 -5.60
C GLU A 98 6.75 13.13 -4.94
N ILE A 99 8.03 12.76 -4.89
CA ILE A 99 9.12 13.60 -4.41
C ILE A 99 10.22 13.63 -5.46
N GLU A 100 10.92 14.76 -5.51
CA GLU A 100 12.11 14.93 -6.33
C GLU A 100 13.31 15.12 -5.41
N LEU A 101 14.30 14.24 -5.53
CA LEU A 101 15.54 14.29 -4.77
C LEU A 101 16.70 14.07 -5.74
N ASP A 102 17.70 14.95 -5.73
CA ASP A 102 18.89 14.86 -6.58
C ASP A 102 18.58 14.70 -8.08
N SER A 103 17.56 15.43 -8.59
CA SER A 103 17.02 15.32 -9.96
C SER A 103 16.41 13.95 -10.31
N GLN A 104 16.18 13.09 -9.32
CA GLN A 104 15.49 11.82 -9.46
C GLN A 104 14.10 11.90 -8.83
N LYS A 105 13.09 11.47 -9.60
CA LYS A 105 11.70 11.39 -9.14
C LYS A 105 11.43 10.04 -8.50
N PHE A 106 10.86 10.06 -7.32
CA PHE A 106 10.40 8.88 -6.60
C PHE A 106 8.95 9.05 -6.23
N LYS A 107 8.18 7.96 -6.26
CA LYS A 107 6.85 7.94 -5.67
C LYS A 107 6.89 7.09 -4.41
N VAL A 108 6.53 7.68 -3.28
CA VAL A 108 6.71 7.11 -1.95
C VAL A 108 5.35 6.93 -1.30
N SER A 109 5.15 5.80 -0.62
CA SER A 109 3.93 5.50 0.12
C SER A 109 4.06 5.82 1.60
N SER A 110 2.94 6.16 2.25
CA SER A 110 2.86 6.40 3.69
C SER A 110 3.24 5.18 4.53
N LEU A 111 3.27 3.98 3.94
CA LEU A 111 3.67 2.72 4.60
C LEU A 111 5.16 2.40 4.42
N GLY A 112 5.94 3.27 3.76
CA GLY A 112 7.36 3.05 3.55
C GLY A 112 7.70 2.18 2.34
N LYS A 113 6.84 2.17 1.32
CA LYS A 113 7.13 1.59 0.00
C LYS A 113 7.58 2.70 -0.96
N VAL A 114 8.41 2.34 -1.93
CA VAL A 114 8.87 3.25 -2.98
C VAL A 114 8.62 2.62 -4.35
N GLN A 115 8.00 3.37 -5.25
CA GLN A 115 7.86 3.00 -6.65
C GLN A 115 9.00 3.60 -7.46
N LEU A 116 9.76 2.72 -8.13
CA LEU A 116 10.83 3.08 -9.03
C LEU A 116 10.29 3.59 -10.38
N PRO A 117 11.11 4.30 -11.18
CA PRO A 117 10.73 4.74 -12.52
C PRO A 117 10.28 3.58 -13.44
N SER A 118 10.74 2.36 -13.19
CA SER A 118 10.31 1.13 -13.88
C SER A 118 8.91 0.65 -13.47
N SER A 119 8.17 1.43 -12.68
CA SER A 119 6.88 1.08 -12.07
C SER A 119 6.91 -0.07 -11.05
N ILE A 120 8.10 -0.60 -10.74
CA ILE A 120 8.29 -1.64 -9.72
C ILE A 120 8.17 -0.99 -8.33
N ILE A 121 7.31 -1.57 -7.48
CA ILE A 121 7.17 -1.21 -6.07
C ILE A 121 8.15 -2.04 -5.24
N THR A 122 8.91 -1.39 -4.37
CA THR A 122 9.89 -2.04 -3.51
C THR A 122 9.87 -1.45 -2.10
N GLN A 123 10.21 -2.28 -1.12
CA GLN A 123 10.55 -1.85 0.25
C GLN A 123 12.06 -1.63 0.41
N GLY A 124 12.82 -1.63 -0.69
CA GLY A 124 14.27 -1.55 -0.71
C GLY A 124 14.95 -2.80 -0.15
N PHE A 125 16.23 -2.65 0.16
CA PHE A 125 17.05 -3.69 0.77
C PHE A 125 17.56 -3.24 2.12
N LEU A 126 17.69 -4.18 3.06
CA LEU A 126 18.21 -3.89 4.39
C LEU A 126 19.74 -3.84 4.33
N TYR A 127 20.33 -2.73 4.76
CA TYR A 127 21.78 -2.56 4.87
C TYR A 127 22.12 -1.73 6.11
N ALA A 128 23.07 -2.20 6.92
CA ALA A 128 23.47 -1.57 8.18
C ALA A 128 22.28 -1.24 9.11
N GLY A 129 21.25 -2.10 9.12
CA GLY A 129 20.06 -1.93 9.96
C GLY A 129 18.97 -0.99 9.41
N TYR A 130 19.16 -0.39 8.23
CA TYR A 130 18.19 0.50 7.62
C TYR A 130 17.80 0.03 6.21
N TYR A 131 16.54 0.26 5.83
CA TYR A 131 16.14 0.04 4.44
C TYR A 131 16.64 1.15 3.53
N GLN A 132 17.27 0.74 2.43
CA GLN A 132 17.87 1.62 1.43
C GLN A 132 17.37 1.26 0.02
N ILE A 133 17.42 2.24 -0.87
CA ILE A 133 17.11 2.10 -2.30
C ILE A 133 18.22 2.76 -3.14
N GLY A 134 18.40 2.29 -4.37
CA GLY A 134 19.44 2.76 -5.28
C GLY A 134 20.71 1.91 -5.21
N GLN A 135 21.37 1.75 -6.35
CA GLN A 135 22.63 1.01 -6.46
C GLN A 135 23.85 1.93 -6.33
N VAL A 136 23.79 3.09 -7.00
CA VAL A 136 24.89 4.07 -7.03
C VAL A 136 24.70 5.11 -5.91
N HIS A 137 23.58 5.83 -5.93
CA HIS A 137 23.19 6.76 -4.87
C HIS A 137 22.21 6.05 -3.94
N LYS A 138 22.70 5.67 -2.76
CA LYS A 138 21.89 4.98 -1.75
C LYS A 138 21.06 6.02 -0.99
N HIS A 139 19.74 5.90 -1.08
CA HIS A 139 18.81 6.71 -0.31
C HIS A 139 18.15 5.86 0.77
N HIS A 140 18.05 6.41 1.98
CA HIS A 140 17.32 5.75 3.07
C HIS A 140 15.82 5.92 2.91
N ILE A 141 15.06 4.83 3.06
CA ILE A 141 13.61 4.87 2.85
C ILE A 141 12.92 5.75 3.88
N HIS A 142 13.28 5.65 5.17
CA HIS A 142 12.69 6.52 6.20
C HIS A 142 12.87 8.01 5.89
N HIS A 143 13.99 8.40 5.27
CA HIS A 143 14.24 9.79 4.90
C HIS A 143 13.34 10.22 3.73
N LEU A 144 13.19 9.37 2.71
CA LEU A 144 12.28 9.62 1.58
C LEU A 144 10.81 9.73 2.05
N VAL A 145 10.39 8.86 2.97
CA VAL A 145 9.04 8.90 3.55
C VAL A 145 8.84 10.17 4.38
N ALA A 146 9.81 10.53 5.22
CA ALA A 146 9.73 11.75 6.02
C ALA A 146 9.69 13.02 5.16
N LEU A 147 10.43 13.07 4.05
CA LEU A 147 10.36 14.18 3.10
C LEU A 147 8.99 14.32 2.44
N ALA A 148 8.31 13.19 2.18
CA ALA A 148 7.00 13.17 1.53
C ALA A 148 5.84 13.46 2.50
N PHE A 149 5.90 12.95 3.72
CA PHE A 149 4.75 12.91 4.64
C PHE A 149 4.93 13.70 5.93
N CYS A 150 6.16 14.00 6.35
CA CYS A 150 6.42 14.73 7.60
C CYS A 150 6.77 16.19 7.28
N LEU A 151 6.14 17.12 8.00
CA LEU A 151 6.49 18.54 7.89
C LEU A 151 7.88 18.78 8.46
N LYS A 152 8.80 19.28 7.63
CA LYS A 152 10.15 19.63 8.05
C LYS A 152 10.15 20.96 8.78
N GLU A 153 10.41 20.95 10.08
CA GLU A 153 10.61 22.16 10.87
C GLU A 153 12.07 22.65 10.74
N GLU A 154 12.25 23.96 10.79
CA GLU A 154 13.56 24.62 10.66
C GLU A 154 14.51 24.17 11.79
N GLY A 155 15.73 23.73 11.43
CA GLY A 155 16.74 23.24 12.39
C GLY A 155 16.64 21.74 12.74
N LYS A 156 15.71 20.98 12.14
CA LYS A 156 15.63 19.52 12.27
C LYS A 156 16.20 18.84 11.02
N GLU A 157 17.38 18.27 11.15
CA GLU A 157 18.12 17.67 10.02
C GLU A 157 18.01 16.14 9.96
N TYR A 158 17.59 15.50 11.05
CA TYR A 158 17.58 14.05 11.18
C TYR A 158 16.17 13.50 11.32
N VAL A 159 15.94 12.28 10.85
CA VAL A 159 14.67 11.57 11.00
C VAL A 159 14.82 10.55 12.12
N ASN A 160 13.87 10.53 13.04
CA ASN A 160 13.78 9.59 14.15
C ASN A 160 12.63 8.61 13.93
N HIS A 161 12.82 7.37 14.39
CA HIS A 161 11.77 6.35 14.48
C HIS A 161 11.19 6.36 15.91
N ILE A 162 9.91 6.66 16.05
CA ILE A 162 9.24 6.82 17.35
C ILE A 162 9.31 5.52 18.17
N ASP A 163 9.10 4.38 17.51
CA ASP A 163 9.18 3.03 18.10
C ASP A 163 10.61 2.48 18.26
N ARG A 164 11.64 3.27 17.88
CA ARG A 164 13.06 2.86 17.84
C ARG A 164 13.35 1.64 16.94
N ASN A 165 12.43 1.28 16.05
CA ASN A 165 12.60 0.22 15.09
C ASN A 165 12.89 0.80 13.70
N SER A 166 14.15 0.71 13.29
CA SER A 166 14.64 1.22 11.99
C SER A 166 14.05 0.53 10.77
N THR A 167 13.34 -0.58 10.96
CA THR A 167 12.64 -1.31 9.89
C THR A 167 11.21 -0.81 9.68
N ASN A 168 10.62 -0.13 10.66
CA ASN A 168 9.25 0.39 10.58
C ASN A 168 9.24 1.79 9.96
N ASN A 169 9.25 1.83 8.62
CA ASN A 169 9.32 3.08 7.85
C ASN A 169 7.94 3.71 7.56
N LYS A 170 6.92 3.40 8.36
CA LYS A 170 5.61 4.05 8.22
C LYS A 170 5.73 5.53 8.56
N ALA A 171 5.11 6.41 7.77
CA ALA A 171 5.11 7.86 8.02
C ALA A 171 4.62 8.21 9.43
N SER A 172 3.63 7.48 9.96
CA SER A 172 3.12 7.66 11.34
C SER A 172 4.15 7.32 12.43
N ASN A 173 5.22 6.61 12.08
CA ASN A 173 6.31 6.22 12.98
C ASN A 173 7.55 7.09 12.82
N LEU A 174 7.52 8.10 11.95
CA LEU A 174 8.66 8.95 11.62
C LEU A 174 8.40 10.39 12.05
N GLU A 175 9.43 11.01 12.62
CA GLU A 175 9.42 12.43 12.96
C GLU A 175 10.77 13.07 12.60
N TRP A 176 10.73 14.34 12.19
CA TRP A 176 11.95 15.13 12.12
C TRP A 176 12.40 15.47 13.55
N TYR A 177 13.70 15.38 13.82
CA TYR A 177 14.30 15.81 15.07
C TYR A 177 15.59 16.60 14.83
N SER A 178 15.83 17.58 15.70
CA SER A 178 17.09 18.29 15.77
C SER A 178 18.00 17.52 16.72
N GLN A 179 19.23 17.25 16.30
CA GLN A 179 20.28 16.76 17.19
C GLN A 179 20.61 17.91 18.15
N LYS A 180 19.78 18.15 19.18
CA LYS A 180 20.03 19.16 20.22
C LYS A 180 21.47 19.00 20.71
N LYS A 181 22.40 19.85 20.23
CA LYS A 181 23.67 20.27 20.83
C LYS A 181 24.41 19.23 21.72
N ASN A 182 24.39 17.94 21.39
CA ASN A 182 24.90 16.91 22.29
C ASN A 182 26.41 16.65 22.07
N SER A 183 27.16 17.74 22.04
CA SER A 183 28.62 17.76 22.17
C SER A 183 29.10 18.85 23.14
N GLN A 184 28.20 19.66 23.73
CA GLN A 184 28.56 20.66 24.75
C GLN A 184 28.28 20.20 26.20
N TYR A 185 27.76 18.99 26.43
CA TYR A 185 27.54 18.45 27.80
C TYR A 185 28.51 17.32 28.19
N VAL A 186 29.61 17.14 27.45
CA VAL A 186 30.71 16.22 27.81
C VAL A 186 32.04 16.99 28.03
N LYS A 187 32.00 18.31 28.26
CA LYS A 187 33.24 19.08 28.51
C LYS A 187 33.20 20.10 29.67
N CYS A 188 32.23 20.02 30.58
CA CYS A 188 32.15 20.94 31.74
C CYS A 188 31.91 20.26 33.11
N LEU A 189 32.21 18.96 33.29
CA LEU A 189 32.10 18.30 34.61
C LEU A 189 33.38 17.54 35.05
N GLU A 190 34.56 17.92 34.58
CA GLU A 190 35.84 17.38 35.08
C GLU A 190 36.87 18.45 35.50
N LEU A 191 36.48 19.72 35.65
CA LEU A 191 37.36 20.73 36.25
C LEU A 191 36.61 21.53 37.31
N GLY A 192 36.64 20.99 38.53
CA GLY A 192 36.19 21.70 39.71
C GLY A 192 35.87 20.76 40.86
N TYR A 193 36.90 20.20 41.50
CA TYR A 193 37.18 20.22 42.95
C TYR A 193 38.55 19.59 43.20
#